data_AF-A0A4Y2NYJ5-F1
#
_entry.id   AF-A0A4Y2NYJ5-F1
#
_cell.length_a   1.000
_cell.length_b   1.000
_cell.length_c   1.000
_cell.angle_alpha   90.00
_cell.angle_beta   90.00
_cell.angle_gamma   90.00
#
_symmetry.space_group_name_H-M   'P 1'
#
loop_
_entity.id
_entity.type
_entity.pdbx_description
1 polymer ?
#
loop_
_entity_poly.entity_id
_entity_poly.type
_entity_poly.pdbx_seq_one_letter_code
_entity_poly.pdbx_strand_id
1 'polypeptide(L)'
;MRFAGSERADRPAKLATKKDLIDLNFNKSGSQLKTEGKIQMLNSWQKGWRDWTKGRWTKYFFEDVQTKRLQRNFYLTQILFTGHGAFKAHQARFFDKDNKCFCRKAVGTILLTHKECEIWKNQRKSRGFQAAWIWN
;
A
#
# COMPACT_ATOMS: atom_id res chain seq x y z
N MET A 1 47.17 -29.88 -42.05
CA MET A 1 47.77 -28.99 -41.02
C MET A 1 46.68 -28.59 -40.05
N ARG A 2 46.72 -29.00 -38.78
CA ARG A 2 45.76 -28.58 -37.74
C ARG A 2 46.41 -27.47 -36.92
N PHE A 3 45.74 -26.33 -36.78
CA PHE A 3 46.29 -25.20 -36.04
C PHE A 3 46.06 -25.44 -34.54
N ALA A 4 47.09 -25.34 -33.69
CA ALA A 4 46.99 -25.60 -32.25
C ALA A 4 45.89 -24.77 -31.53
N GLY A 5 45.51 -23.61 -32.11
CA GLY A 5 44.37 -22.82 -31.64
C GLY A 5 43.00 -23.45 -31.89
N SER A 6 42.83 -24.22 -32.97
CA SER A 6 41.55 -24.85 -33.31
C SER A 6 41.20 -25.98 -32.36
N GLU A 7 42.20 -26.74 -31.91
CA GLU A 7 42.00 -27.85 -30.97
C GLU A 7 41.54 -27.35 -29.59
N ARG A 8 42.03 -26.17 -29.18
CA ARG A 8 41.66 -25.52 -27.92
C ARG A 8 40.19 -25.08 -27.90
N ALA A 9 39.64 -24.70 -29.06
CA ALA A 9 38.23 -24.32 -29.24
C ALA A 9 37.31 -25.53 -29.52
N ASP A 10 37.83 -26.60 -30.12
CA ASP A 10 37.08 -27.82 -30.44
C ASP A 10 36.74 -28.64 -29.18
N ARG A 11 37.64 -28.66 -28.19
CA ARG A 11 37.44 -29.36 -26.91
C ARG A 11 36.17 -28.89 -26.16
N PRO A 12 35.91 -27.58 -25.93
CA PRO A 12 34.69 -27.12 -25.29
C PRO A 12 33.43 -27.35 -26.16
N ALA A 13 33.52 -27.25 -27.49
CA ALA A 13 32.38 -27.53 -28.38
C ALA A 13 31.90 -29.00 -28.26
N LYS A 14 32.84 -29.94 -28.18
CA LYS A 14 32.57 -31.38 -27.97
C LYS A 14 32.01 -31.68 -26.58
N LEU A 15 32.41 -30.92 -25.56
CA LEU A 15 31.88 -31.05 -24.21
C LEU A 15 30.46 -30.48 -24.12
N ALA A 16 30.17 -29.38 -24.82
CA ALA A 16 28.84 -28.79 -24.87
C ALA A 16 27.82 -29.69 -25.58
N THR A 17 28.21 -30.39 -26.65
CA THR A 17 27.35 -31.35 -27.36
C THR A 17 27.05 -32.63 -26.57
N LYS A 18 27.83 -32.92 -25.52
CA LYS A 18 27.61 -34.06 -24.62
C LYS A 18 26.72 -33.73 -23.42
N LYS A 19 26.33 -32.46 -23.23
CA LYS A 19 25.40 -32.07 -22.18
C LYS A 19 23.97 -32.20 -22.70
N ASP A 20 23.15 -32.99 -22.02
CA ASP A 20 21.72 -33.19 -22.37
C ASP A 20 20.86 -31.95 -22.06
N LEU A 21 21.36 -31.03 -21.24
CA LEU A 21 20.70 -29.78 -20.85
C LEU A 21 21.57 -28.58 -21.22
N ILE A 22 20.95 -27.60 -21.89
CA ILE A 22 21.57 -26.32 -22.20
C ILE A 22 21.58 -25.48 -20.91
N ASP A 23 22.76 -25.10 -20.44
CA ASP A 23 22.94 -24.17 -19.31
C ASP A 23 22.53 -22.74 -19.75
N LEU A 24 21.23 -22.45 -19.77
CA LEU A 24 20.70 -21.11 -20.03
C LEU A 24 20.72 -20.29 -18.74
N ASN A 25 21.88 -19.72 -18.40
CA ASN A 25 21.96 -18.73 -17.32
C ASN A 25 21.62 -17.34 -17.88
N PHE A 26 20.33 -17.02 -17.92
CA PHE A 26 19.90 -15.66 -18.21
C PHE A 26 20.16 -14.78 -16.99
N ASN A 27 21.08 -13.84 -17.13
CA ASN A 27 21.19 -12.75 -16.16
C ASN A 27 19.86 -12.00 -16.11
N LYS A 28 19.40 -11.67 -14.90
CA LYS A 28 18.20 -10.85 -14.72
C LYS A 28 18.37 -9.54 -15.50
N SER A 29 17.36 -9.16 -16.25
CA SER A 29 17.36 -7.89 -16.95
C SER A 29 17.37 -6.73 -15.95
N GLY A 30 17.86 -5.56 -16.37
CA GLY A 30 17.85 -4.38 -15.52
C GLY A 30 16.43 -3.99 -15.01
N SER A 31 15.37 -4.32 -15.75
CA SER A 31 13.99 -4.07 -15.32
C SER A 31 13.53 -5.06 -14.23
N GLN A 32 13.96 -6.32 -14.31
CA GLN A 32 13.70 -7.32 -13.27
C GLN A 32 14.38 -6.93 -11.95
N LEU A 33 15.66 -6.55 -12.00
CA LEU A 33 16.40 -6.08 -10.83
C LEU A 33 15.74 -4.84 -10.19
N LYS A 34 15.29 -3.87 -11.00
CA LYS A 34 14.56 -2.69 -10.51
C LYS A 34 13.23 -3.08 -9.85
N THR A 35 12.53 -4.07 -10.39
CA THR A 35 11.25 -4.52 -9.85
C THR A 35 11.44 -5.25 -8.53
N GLU A 36 12.43 -6.14 -8.45
CA GLU A 36 12.81 -6.83 -7.22
C GLU A 36 13.20 -5.86 -6.12
N GLY A 37 14.03 -4.85 -6.44
CA GLY A 37 14.39 -3.80 -5.48
C GLY A 37 13.18 -3.04 -4.95
N LYS A 38 12.21 -2.69 -5.81
CA LYS A 38 10.97 -2.04 -5.37
C LYS A 38 10.15 -2.93 -4.42
N ILE A 39 10.02 -4.22 -4.73
CA ILE A 39 9.29 -5.17 -3.89
C ILE A 39 9.97 -5.30 -2.52
N GLN A 40 11.29 -5.44 -2.49
CA GLN A 40 12.06 -5.52 -1.24
C GLN A 40 11.91 -4.26 -0.38
N MET A 41 11.95 -3.08 -1.02
CA MET A 41 11.75 -1.80 -0.33
C MET A 41 10.33 -1.69 0.26
N LEU A 42 9.31 -2.10 -0.50
CA LEU A 42 7.93 -2.12 0.00
C LEU A 42 7.72 -3.10 1.14
N ASN A 43 8.31 -4.30 1.07
CA ASN A 43 8.22 -5.29 2.15
C ASN A 43 8.89 -4.79 3.42
N SER A 44 10.05 -4.15 3.30
CA SER A 44 10.76 -3.54 4.43
C SER A 44 9.92 -2.42 5.05
N TRP A 45 9.30 -1.59 4.22
CA TRP A 45 8.43 -0.52 4.71
C TRP A 45 7.15 -1.06 5.36
N GLN A 46 6.53 -2.10 4.80
CA GLN A 46 5.36 -2.76 5.39
C GLN A 46 5.69 -3.41 6.74
N LYS A 47 6.86 -4.04 6.87
CA LYS A 47 7.33 -4.59 8.16
C LYS A 47 7.47 -3.47 9.19
N GLY A 48 8.15 -2.38 8.83
CA GLY A 48 8.26 -1.20 9.68
C GLY A 48 6.89 -0.64 10.07
N TRP A 49 5.95 -0.53 9.12
CA TRP A 49 4.59 -0.05 9.35
C TRP A 49 3.80 -0.91 10.34
N ARG A 50 3.99 -2.23 10.30
CA ARG A 50 3.36 -3.16 11.25
C ARG A 50 3.95 -3.04 12.65
N ASP A 51 5.26 -2.88 12.75
CA ASP A 51 5.97 -2.90 14.03
C ASP A 51 6.01 -1.51 14.71
N TRP A 52 5.68 -0.43 13.99
CA TRP A 52 5.77 0.91 14.54
C TRP A 52 4.67 1.22 15.57
N THR A 53 5.08 1.76 16.72
CA THR A 53 4.19 2.20 17.80
C THR A 53 3.63 3.62 17.59
N LYS A 54 4.29 4.45 16.79
CA LYS A 54 3.86 5.82 16.45
C LYS A 54 2.95 5.80 15.22
N GLY A 55 1.99 6.72 15.15
CA GLY A 55 1.09 6.82 14.00
C GLY A 55 -0.07 5.81 13.97
N ARG A 56 -0.42 5.21 15.13
CA ARG A 56 -1.57 4.26 15.23
C ARG A 56 -2.84 4.83 14.61
N TRP A 57 -3.09 6.13 14.78
CA TRP A 57 -4.22 6.83 14.18
C TRP A 57 -4.27 6.67 12.66
N THR A 58 -3.17 6.93 11.95
CA THR A 58 -3.08 6.75 10.50
C THR A 58 -3.15 5.27 10.09
N LYS A 59 -2.59 4.37 10.90
CA LYS A 59 -2.67 2.91 10.70
C LYS A 59 -4.09 2.37 10.75
N TYR A 60 -4.99 2.97 11.54
CA TYR A 60 -6.41 2.59 11.55
C TYR A 60 -7.11 2.81 10.21
N PHE A 61 -6.64 3.77 9.40
CA PHE A 61 -7.19 4.05 8.07
C PHE A 61 -6.43 3.30 6.97
N PHE A 62 -5.11 3.16 7.12
CA PHE A 62 -4.24 2.47 6.17
C PHE A 62 -3.52 1.31 6.88
N GLU A 63 -4.15 0.15 6.86
CA GLU A 63 -3.60 -1.07 7.48
C GLU A 63 -2.37 -1.58 6.71
N ASP A 64 -2.41 -1.49 5.37
CA ASP A 64 -1.30 -1.79 4.49
C ASP A 64 -0.75 -0.55 3.79
N VAL A 65 0.56 -0.56 3.59
CA VAL A 65 1.30 0.38 2.75
C VAL A 65 0.79 0.28 1.32
N GLN A 66 0.36 1.41 0.77
CA GLN A 66 -0.03 1.52 -0.63
C GLN A 66 0.82 2.58 -1.33
N THR A 67 1.29 2.26 -2.54
CA THR A 67 1.99 3.20 -3.43
C THR A 67 1.02 4.01 -4.29
N LYS A 68 -0.27 3.67 -4.26
CA LYS A 68 -1.30 4.43 -4.97
C LYS A 68 -1.36 5.83 -4.39
N ARG A 69 -1.26 6.83 -5.27
CA ARG A 69 -1.33 8.23 -4.89
C ARG A 69 -2.67 8.49 -4.20
N LEU A 70 -2.63 8.86 -2.92
CA LEU A 70 -3.81 9.38 -2.25
C LEU A 70 -4.20 10.69 -2.93
N GLN A 71 -5.45 10.81 -3.38
CA GLN A 71 -5.97 12.06 -3.92
C GLN A 71 -5.89 13.10 -2.81
N ARG A 72 -5.01 14.11 -2.96
CA ARG A 72 -4.81 15.15 -1.96
C ARG A 72 -6.10 15.95 -1.85
N ASN A 73 -6.79 15.78 -0.73
CA ASN A 73 -7.96 16.57 -0.37
C ASN A 73 -7.68 17.22 0.99
N PHE A 74 -7.99 18.51 1.12
CA PHE A 74 -7.87 19.26 2.37
C PHE A 74 -8.62 18.55 3.51
N TYR A 75 -9.83 18.07 3.23
CA TYR A 75 -10.65 17.35 4.20
C TYR A 75 -10.03 16.01 4.62
N LEU A 76 -9.37 15.31 3.69
CA LEU A 76 -8.66 14.07 4.02
C LEU A 76 -7.51 14.34 4.99
N THR A 77 -6.79 15.44 4.79
CA THR A 77 -5.65 15.79 5.64
C THR A 77 -6.11 16.14 7.06
N GLN A 78 -7.19 16.92 7.20
CA GLN A 78 -7.73 17.26 8.52
C GLN A 78 -8.26 16.03 9.27
N ILE A 79 -9.03 15.18 8.59
CA ILE A 79 -9.59 13.98 9.23
C ILE A 79 -8.50 12.96 9.58
N LEU A 80 -7.53 12.74 8.68
CA LEU A 80 -6.50 11.70 8.85
C LEU A 80 -5.36 12.11 9.78
N PHE A 81 -4.94 13.38 9.81
CA PHE A 81 -3.78 13.79 10.59
C PHE A 81 -4.15 14.38 11.94
N THR A 82 -5.26 15.09 12.03
CA THR A 82 -5.61 15.83 13.24
C THR A 82 -6.88 15.27 13.90
N GLY A 83 -7.69 14.48 13.18
CA GLY A 83 -8.98 14.00 13.70
C GLY A 83 -9.98 15.13 13.89
N HIS A 84 -9.71 16.29 13.27
CA HIS A 84 -10.63 17.42 13.24
C HIS A 84 -11.51 17.27 12.00
N GLY A 85 -12.82 17.41 12.20
CA GLY A 85 -13.79 17.30 11.11
C GLY A 85 -15.21 17.57 11.58
N ALA A 86 -16.17 17.55 10.64
CA ALA A 86 -17.60 17.62 10.93
C ALA A 86 -18.16 16.30 11.50
N PHE A 87 -17.39 15.65 12.37
CA PHE A 87 -17.86 14.51 13.13
C PHE A 87 -18.60 14.97 14.37
N LYS A 88 -19.68 14.28 14.69
CA LYS A 88 -20.59 14.65 15.78
C LYS A 88 -19.90 14.63 17.14
N ALA A 89 -18.99 13.69 17.38
CA ALA A 89 -18.21 13.67 18.62
C ALA A 89 -17.26 14.88 18.77
N HIS A 90 -16.61 15.29 17.66
CA HIS A 90 -15.75 16.48 17.65
C HIS A 90 -16.59 17.76 17.81
N GLN A 91 -17.73 17.84 17.11
CA GLN A 91 -18.64 18.98 17.21
C GLN A 91 -19.27 19.11 18.60
N ALA A 92 -19.58 18.00 19.27
CA ALA A 92 -20.09 18.01 20.64
C ALA A 92 -19.06 18.59 21.62
N ARG A 93 -17.77 18.25 21.45
CA ARG A 93 -16.70 18.71 22.34
C ARG A 93 -16.44 20.22 22.24
N PHE A 94 -16.55 20.81 21.05
CA PHE A 94 -16.17 22.20 20.80
C PHE A 94 -17.34 23.16 20.58
N PHE A 95 -18.50 22.66 20.14
CA PHE A 95 -19.66 23.47 19.76
C PHE A 95 -20.95 23.05 20.46
N ASP A 96 -20.86 22.18 21.47
CA ASP A 96 -21.99 21.71 22.29
C ASP A 96 -23.17 21.16 21.48
N LYS A 97 -22.86 20.46 20.38
CA LYS A 97 -23.84 19.79 19.51
C LYS A 97 -24.11 18.36 19.96
N ASP A 98 -25.20 17.77 19.45
CA ASP A 98 -25.50 16.35 19.66
C ASP A 98 -24.31 15.46 19.21
N ASN A 99 -23.90 14.55 20.08
CA ASN A 99 -22.78 13.64 19.88
C ASN A 99 -23.16 12.37 19.10
N LYS A 100 -24.46 12.16 18.84
CA LYS A 100 -24.96 10.98 18.13
C LYS A 100 -24.49 10.98 16.68
N CYS A 101 -24.07 9.80 16.20
CA CYS A 101 -23.72 9.55 14.81
C CYS A 101 -24.89 9.92 13.88
N PHE A 102 -24.61 10.11 12.59
CA PHE A 102 -25.65 10.33 11.57
C PHE A 102 -26.70 9.21 11.54
N CYS A 103 -26.32 7.97 11.88
CA CYS A 103 -27.24 6.84 12.03
C CYS A 103 -27.99 6.80 13.37
N ARG A 104 -27.71 7.73 14.30
CA ARG A 104 -28.24 7.85 15.67
C ARG A 104 -28.07 6.64 16.60
N LYS A 105 -27.37 5.58 16.17
CA LYS A 105 -27.20 4.34 16.93
C LYS A 105 -26.06 4.37 17.96
N ALA A 106 -25.08 5.26 17.80
CA ALA A 106 -23.90 5.33 18.66
C ALA A 106 -23.25 6.72 18.62
N VAL A 107 -22.20 6.94 19.42
CA VAL A 107 -21.42 8.19 19.42
C VAL A 107 -20.72 8.36 18.08
N GLY A 108 -20.88 9.53 17.46
CA GLY A 108 -20.35 9.86 16.14
C GLY A 108 -18.86 10.16 16.14
N THR A 109 -18.06 9.22 16.66
CA THR A 109 -16.60 9.21 16.55
C THR A 109 -16.20 8.89 15.11
N ILE A 110 -15.00 9.33 14.71
CA ILE A 110 -14.45 9.14 13.36
C ILE A 110 -14.43 7.68 12.96
N LEU A 111 -13.91 6.82 13.84
CA LEU A 111 -13.80 5.38 13.59
C LEU A 111 -15.16 4.73 13.37
N LEU A 112 -16.15 5.04 14.21
CA LEU A 112 -17.50 4.49 14.10
C LEU A 112 -18.21 5.02 12.86
N THR A 113 -18.12 6.32 12.61
CA THR A 113 -18.73 6.96 11.44
C THR A 113 -18.16 6.38 10.15
N HIS A 114 -16.86 6.07 10.14
CA HIS A 114 -16.19 5.50 8.99
C HIS A 114 -16.41 3.97 8.83
N LYS A 115 -16.13 3.16 9.86
CA LYS A 115 -16.16 1.69 9.77
C LYS A 115 -17.53 1.05 10.03
N GLU A 116 -18.42 1.69 10.79
CA GLU A 116 -19.63 1.02 11.31
C GLU A 116 -20.93 1.69 10.89
N CYS A 117 -20.91 2.97 10.50
CA CYS A 117 -22.12 3.66 10.07
C CYS A 117 -22.75 3.00 8.84
N GLU A 118 -24.06 2.74 8.95
CA GLU A 118 -24.87 2.10 7.93
C GLU A 118 -25.13 2.98 6.71
N ILE A 119 -25.31 4.29 6.94
CA ILE A 119 -25.57 5.30 5.90
C ILE A 119 -24.42 5.31 4.87
N TRP A 120 -23.19 5.14 5.36
CA TRP A 120 -21.99 5.22 4.54
C TRP A 120 -21.51 3.86 4.00
N LYS A 121 -22.28 2.77 4.19
CA LYS A 121 -21.91 1.42 3.70
C LYS A 121 -21.72 1.37 2.18
N ASN A 122 -22.60 2.03 1.42
CA ASN A 122 -22.56 1.98 -0.05
C ASN A 122 -21.37 2.76 -0.62
N GLN A 123 -21.04 3.90 -0.02
CA GLN A 123 -19.94 4.75 -0.47
C GLN A 123 -18.57 4.13 -0.15
N ARG A 124 -18.45 3.39 0.97
CA ARG A 124 -17.25 2.62 1.30
C ARG A 124 -16.88 1.60 0.23
N LYS A 125 -17.89 0.97 -0.39
CA LYS A 125 -17.68 -0.06 -1.42
C LYS A 125 -17.27 0.52 -2.77
N SER A 126 -17.72 1.73 -3.11
CA SER A 126 -17.54 2.31 -4.44
C SER A 126 -16.30 3.18 -4.59
N ARG A 127 -15.90 3.92 -3.55
CA ARG A 127 -14.76 4.84 -3.59
C ARG A 127 -14.02 4.77 -2.26
N GLY A 128 -12.79 4.25 -2.27
CA GLY A 128 -11.90 4.29 -1.10
C GLY A 128 -11.85 5.70 -0.49
N PHE A 129 -11.78 5.74 0.85
CA PHE A 129 -11.81 6.91 1.73
C PHE A 129 -11.79 8.28 1.04
N GLN A 130 -12.97 8.83 0.75
CA GLN A 130 -13.16 10.24 0.36
C GLN A 130 -13.83 10.98 1.52
N ALA A 131 -13.21 12.06 2.01
CA ALA A 131 -13.72 12.84 3.15
C ALA A 131 -14.81 13.86 2.79
N ALA A 132 -15.14 14.01 1.50
CA ALA A 132 -16.07 15.03 1.01
C ALA A 132 -17.52 14.80 1.49
N TRP A 133 -17.90 13.57 1.85
CA TRP A 133 -19.28 13.18 2.14
C TRP A 133 -19.84 13.69 3.47
N ILE A 134 -18.96 14.03 4.42
CA ILE A 134 -19.36 14.45 5.77
C ILE A 134 -19.76 15.94 5.81
N TRP A 135 -19.42 16.68 4.75
CA TRP A 135 -19.56 18.15 4.67
C TRP A 135 -20.58 18.63 3.62
N ASN A 136 -21.30 17.70 2.98
CA ASN A 136 -22.41 17.96 2.06
C ASN A 136 -23.76 17.54 2.68
#